data_AF-A0A8H7ZUW6-F1
#
_entry.id   AF-A0A8H7ZUW6-F1
#
_cell.length_a   1.000
_cell.length_b   1.000
_cell.length_c   1.000
_cell.angle_alpha   90.00
_cell.angle_beta   90.00
_cell.angle_gamma   90.00
#
_symmetry.space_group_name_H-M   'P 1'
#
loop_
_entity.id
_entity.type
_entity.pdbx_description
1 polymer ?
#
loop_
_entity_poly.entity_id
_entity_poly.type
_entity_poly.pdbx_seq_one_letter_code
_entity_poly.pdbx_strand_id
1 'polypeptide(L)'
;MPHSFGLRARTRHMFAQKFRQHGPVKLSTYLKTYKVGDIVDIKANASIQKGMPHKFYHGRTGVVYNVTKSAVGVIVNKRVGNRYIEKRVNIRIEHIRHSKCRDDFLRRVKENAAARKEAKAKGGE
;
A
#
# COMPACT_ATOMS: atom_id res chain seq x y z
N MET A 1 -26.99 20.97 -10.86
CA MET A 1 -27.63 19.67 -10.53
C MET A 1 -26.90 19.03 -9.35
N PRO A 2 -27.58 18.59 -8.29
CA PRO A 2 -26.90 17.89 -7.20
C PRO A 2 -26.49 16.49 -7.69
N HIS A 3 -25.18 16.27 -7.83
CA HIS A 3 -24.65 14.91 -7.98
C HIS A 3 -24.66 14.22 -6.61
N SER A 4 -24.83 12.89 -6.59
CA SER A 4 -24.73 12.13 -5.35
C SER A 4 -23.26 11.97 -4.92
N PHE A 5 -22.90 12.54 -3.76
CA PHE A 5 -21.54 12.54 -3.21
C PHE A 5 -21.32 11.50 -2.10
N GLY A 6 -22.10 10.40 -2.12
CA GLY A 6 -21.98 9.34 -1.14
C GLY A 6 -20.56 8.77 -1.03
N LEU A 7 -20.22 8.26 0.15
CA LEU A 7 -18.89 7.71 0.48
C LEU A 7 -18.38 6.69 -0.54
N ARG A 8 -19.29 5.88 -1.09
CA ARG A 8 -19.03 4.85 -2.13
C ARG A 8 -19.68 5.16 -3.48
N ALA A 9 -20.02 6.42 -3.75
CA ALA A 9 -20.54 6.80 -5.05
C ALA A 9 -19.51 6.52 -6.15
N ARG A 10 -19.96 6.00 -7.30
CA ARG A 10 -19.14 5.69 -8.48
C ARG A 10 -18.05 4.62 -8.24
N THR A 11 -18.24 3.69 -7.30
CA THR A 11 -17.27 2.61 -7.01
C THR A 11 -17.67 1.24 -7.57
N ARG A 12 -18.66 1.16 -8.47
CA ARG A 12 -19.23 -0.10 -8.99
C ARG A 12 -18.16 -1.08 -9.47
N HIS A 13 -17.25 -0.63 -10.34
CA HIS A 13 -16.13 -1.45 -10.83
C HIS A 13 -14.90 -1.39 -9.91
N MET A 14 -14.71 -0.27 -9.20
CA MET A 14 -13.52 -0.04 -8.36
C MET A 14 -13.42 -1.03 -7.19
N PHE A 15 -14.56 -1.35 -6.59
CA PHE A 15 -14.71 -2.29 -5.48
C PHE A 15 -15.33 -3.62 -5.93
N ALA A 16 -15.53 -3.86 -7.22
CA ALA A 16 -15.93 -5.18 -7.67
C ALA A 16 -14.82 -6.20 -7.36
N GLN A 17 -15.20 -7.37 -6.85
CA GLN A 17 -14.27 -8.50 -6.84
C GLN A 17 -14.04 -8.99 -8.26
N LYS A 18 -12.81 -9.40 -8.54
CA LYS A 18 -12.47 -9.99 -9.84
C LYS A 18 -13.12 -11.36 -9.97
N PHE A 19 -13.34 -11.77 -11.22
CA PHE A 19 -13.79 -13.12 -11.54
C PHE A 19 -12.91 -14.17 -10.85
N ARG A 20 -13.54 -15.20 -10.27
CA ARG A 20 -12.90 -16.28 -9.47
C ARG A 20 -12.15 -15.80 -8.23
N GLN A 21 -12.37 -14.57 -7.76
CA GLN A 21 -11.80 -14.04 -6.52
C GLN A 21 -12.90 -13.67 -5.49
N HIS A 22 -14.09 -14.24 -5.65
CA HIS A 22 -15.19 -14.09 -4.70
C HIS A 22 -14.94 -14.96 -3.45
N GLY A 23 -15.64 -14.61 -2.36
CA GLY A 23 -15.56 -15.34 -1.10
C GLY A 23 -14.62 -14.72 -0.05
N PRO A 24 -14.31 -15.46 1.01
CA PRO A 24 -13.49 -14.99 2.12
C PRO A 24 -12.03 -14.77 1.72
N VAL A 25 -11.37 -13.84 2.42
CA VAL A 25 -9.95 -13.53 2.19
C VAL A 25 -9.08 -14.67 2.70
N LYS A 26 -8.04 -15.03 1.94
CA LYS A 26 -7.06 -16.06 2.35
C LYS A 26 -6.38 -15.69 3.66
N LEU A 27 -6.17 -16.67 4.53
CA LEU A 27 -5.50 -16.52 5.83
C LEU A 27 -4.10 -15.90 5.74
N SER A 28 -3.39 -16.17 4.64
CA SER A 28 -2.07 -15.57 4.36
C SER A 28 -2.08 -14.04 4.31
N THR A 29 -3.24 -13.39 4.13
CA THR A 29 -3.35 -11.94 4.21
C THR A 29 -3.24 -11.44 5.64
N TYR A 30 -3.83 -12.15 6.60
CA TYR A 30 -3.82 -11.80 8.02
C TYR A 30 -2.48 -12.10 8.69
N LEU A 31 -1.80 -13.15 8.24
CA LEU A 31 -0.50 -13.57 8.78
C LEU A 31 0.67 -12.68 8.32
N LYS A 32 0.44 -11.74 7.40
CA LYS A 32 1.48 -10.80 6.97
C LYS A 32 1.77 -9.79 8.07
N THR A 33 3.02 -9.74 8.48
CA THR A 33 3.54 -8.75 9.41
C THR A 33 3.84 -7.45 8.67
N TYR A 34 3.53 -6.32 9.30
CA TYR A 34 3.85 -4.98 8.81
C TYR A 34 4.66 -4.26 9.88
N LYS A 35 5.63 -3.46 9.45
CA LYS A 35 6.49 -2.65 10.30
C LYS A 35 6.37 -1.18 9.93
N VAL A 36 6.72 -0.32 10.88
CA VAL A 36 6.81 1.13 10.63
C VAL A 36 7.92 1.38 9.60
N GLY A 37 7.64 2.22 8.61
CA GLY A 37 8.54 2.51 7.49
C GLY A 37 8.34 1.60 6.27
N ASP A 38 7.54 0.54 6.35
CA ASP A 38 7.22 -0.29 5.19
C ASP A 38 6.43 0.50 4.14
N ILE A 39 6.73 0.23 2.88
CA ILE A 39 6.01 0.81 1.75
C ILE A 39 4.87 -0.14 1.36
N VAL A 40 3.66 0.39 1.38
CA VAL A 40 2.45 -0.42 1.21
C VAL A 40 1.50 0.19 0.18
N ASP A 41 0.81 -0.67 -0.56
CA ASP A 41 -0.26 -0.29 -1.47
C ASP A 41 -1.61 -0.48 -0.79
N ILE A 42 -2.45 0.56 -0.88
CA ILE A 42 -3.83 0.51 -0.41
C ILE A 42 -4.70 -0.08 -1.53
N LYS A 43 -5.18 -1.31 -1.34
CA LYS A 43 -6.09 -1.97 -2.27
C LYS A 43 -7.28 -2.53 -1.51
N ALA A 44 -8.40 -1.80 -1.56
CA ALA A 44 -9.64 -2.21 -0.92
C ALA A 44 -10.11 -3.58 -1.42
N ASN A 45 -10.53 -4.41 -0.47
CA ASN A 45 -11.08 -5.73 -0.69
C ASN A 45 -12.56 -5.66 -0.30
N ALA A 46 -13.46 -5.82 -1.26
CA ALA A 46 -14.88 -5.57 -1.02
C ALA A 46 -15.60 -6.65 -0.22
N SER A 47 -14.98 -7.82 -0.06
CA SER A 47 -15.52 -8.89 0.80
C SER A 47 -15.52 -8.49 2.28
N ILE A 48 -14.71 -7.49 2.67
CA ILE A 48 -14.64 -6.96 4.04
C ILE A 48 -15.02 -5.48 4.00
N GLN A 49 -16.12 -5.10 4.66
CA GLN A 49 -16.58 -3.70 4.63
C GLN A 49 -15.96 -2.84 5.75
N LYS A 50 -15.61 -3.46 6.89
CA LYS A 50 -15.02 -2.78 8.04
C LYS A 50 -13.60 -2.32 7.71
N GLY A 51 -13.25 -1.09 8.12
CA GLY A 51 -11.89 -0.55 7.92
C GLY A 51 -11.51 -0.27 6.47
N MET A 52 -12.48 -0.29 5.55
CA MET A 52 -12.26 -0.01 4.14
C MET A 52 -11.88 1.47 3.94
N PRO A 53 -10.88 1.78 3.09
CA PRO A 53 -10.50 3.15 2.80
C PRO A 53 -11.57 3.87 1.97
N HIS A 54 -11.59 5.20 2.05
CA HIS A 54 -12.33 6.01 1.07
C HIS A 54 -11.77 5.78 -0.34
N LYS A 55 -12.65 5.78 -1.35
CA LYS A 55 -12.33 5.47 -2.76
C LYS A 55 -11.14 6.23 -3.33
N PHE A 56 -10.88 7.46 -2.85
CA PHE A 56 -9.74 8.27 -3.25
C PHE A 56 -8.38 7.58 -2.99
N TYR A 57 -8.26 6.86 -1.87
CA TYR A 57 -7.01 6.23 -1.44
C TYR A 57 -6.79 4.86 -2.09
N HIS A 58 -7.78 4.31 -2.79
CA HIS A 58 -7.62 3.03 -3.49
C HIS A 58 -6.58 3.15 -4.60
N GLY A 59 -5.63 2.23 -4.63
CA GLY A 59 -4.50 2.23 -5.57
C GLY A 59 -3.39 3.22 -5.23
N ARG A 60 -3.41 3.85 -4.05
CA ARG A 60 -2.30 4.71 -3.60
C ARG A 60 -1.30 3.91 -2.79
N THR A 61 -0.02 4.17 -3.06
CA THR A 61 1.09 3.71 -2.25
C THR A 61 1.35 4.71 -1.13
N GLY A 62 1.73 4.22 0.04
CA GLY A 62 2.04 5.04 1.20
C GLY A 62 3.05 4.36 2.12
N VAL A 63 3.41 5.06 3.19
CA VAL A 63 4.36 4.57 4.19
C VAL A 63 3.62 4.28 5.49
N VAL A 64 3.92 3.14 6.10
CA VAL A 64 3.36 2.78 7.41
C VAL A 64 3.96 3.68 8.49
N TYR A 65 3.11 4.38 9.24
CA TYR A 65 3.54 5.21 10.38
C TYR A 65 3.24 4.56 11.73
N ASN A 66 2.22 3.71 11.79
CA ASN A 66 1.81 3.02 13.01
C ASN A 66 1.19 1.66 12.67
N VAL A 67 1.34 0.69 13.57
CA VAL A 67 0.73 -0.63 13.46
C VAL A 67 -0.09 -0.87 14.72
N THR A 68 -1.36 -1.22 14.53
CA THR A 68 -2.32 -1.50 15.62
C THR A 68 -2.76 -2.97 15.56
N LYS A 69 -3.55 -3.42 16.54
CA LYS A 69 -3.96 -4.83 16.69
C LYS A 69 -4.52 -5.47 15.40
N SER A 70 -5.29 -4.74 14.60
CA SER A 70 -5.96 -5.27 13.40
C SER A 70 -5.85 -4.37 12.16
N ALA A 71 -5.14 -3.25 12.29
CA ALA A 71 -5.06 -2.22 11.26
C ALA A 71 -3.68 -1.58 11.24
N VAL A 72 -3.38 -0.94 10.11
CA VAL A 72 -2.15 -0.23 9.87
C VAL A 72 -2.49 1.22 9.55
N GLY A 73 -1.77 2.14 10.18
CA GLY A 73 -1.80 3.56 9.86
C GLY A 73 -0.85 3.83 8.69
N VAL A 74 -1.39 4.36 7.59
CA VAL A 74 -0.63 4.66 6.38
C VAL A 74 -0.65 6.17 6.11
N ILE A 75 0.52 6.73 5.85
CA ILE A 75 0.71 8.09 5.36
C ILE A 75 0.60 8.08 3.84
N VAL A 76 -0.31 8.90 3.30
CA VAL A 76 -0.51 9.08 1.86
C VAL A 76 -0.61 10.56 1.52
N ASN A 77 0.08 10.98 0.46
CA ASN A 77 -0.03 12.35 -0.05
C ASN A 77 -1.30 12.51 -0.90
N LYS A 78 -2.18 13.41 -0.48
CA LYS A 78 -3.40 13.78 -1.21
C LYS A 78 -3.25 15.19 -1.78
N ARG A 79 -3.46 15.34 -3.08
CA ARG A 79 -3.60 16.67 -3.70
C ARG A 79 -4.92 17.30 -3.26
N VAL A 80 -4.85 18.49 -2.68
CA VAL A 80 -6.00 19.31 -2.28
C VAL A 80 -5.82 20.69 -2.90
N GLY A 81 -6.56 20.97 -3.98
CA GLY A 81 -6.34 22.15 -4.81
C GLY A 81 -4.93 22.18 -5.39
N ASN A 82 -4.16 23.19 -4.99
CA ASN A 82 -2.84 23.47 -5.55
C ASN A 82 -1.67 22.82 -4.79
N ARG A 83 -1.92 22.18 -3.64
CA ARG A 83 -0.88 21.61 -2.79
C ARG A 83 -1.10 20.13 -2.47
N TYR A 84 0.00 19.43 -2.21
CA TYR A 84 -0.04 18.09 -1.63
C TYR A 84 -0.08 18.21 -0.11
N ILE A 85 -1.01 17.49 0.50
CA ILE A 85 -1.17 17.43 1.95
C ILE A 85 -0.98 15.99 2.39
N GLU A 86 -0.16 15.80 3.42
CA GLU A 86 -0.02 14.51 4.08
C GLU A 86 -1.34 14.12 4.74
N LYS A 87 -1.84 12.92 4.44
CA LYS A 87 -3.03 12.37 5.08
C LYS A 87 -2.67 11.05 5.74
N ARG A 88 -2.99 10.95 7.03
CA ARG A 88 -2.88 9.72 7.82
C ARG A 88 -4.21 8.98 7.75
N VAL A 89 -4.17 7.72 7.32
CA VAL A 89 -5.37 6.90 7.14
C VAL A 89 -5.19 5.58 7.88
N ASN A 90 -6.16 5.23 8.72
CA ASN A 90 -6.20 3.95 9.42
C ASN A 90 -6.99 2.94 8.59
N ILE A 91 -6.33 1.85 8.19
CA ILE A 91 -6.88 0.89 7.25
C ILE A 91 -6.60 -0.52 7.77
N ARG A 92 -7.57 -1.43 7.66
CA ARG A 92 -7.33 -2.82 8.08
C ARG A 92 -6.41 -3.58 7.12
N ILE A 93 -5.77 -4.61 7.65
CA ILE A 93 -4.75 -5.42 6.96
C ILE A 93 -5.28 -6.05 5.65
N GLU A 94 -6.56 -6.42 5.57
CA GLU A 94 -7.17 -7.03 4.39
C GLU A 94 -7.19 -6.10 3.16
N HIS A 95 -7.01 -4.81 3.38
CA HIS A 95 -7.02 -3.77 2.35
C HIS A 95 -5.62 -3.24 2.02
N ILE A 96 -4.58 -3.86 2.59
CA ILE A 96 -3.20 -3.41 2.46
C ILE A 96 -2.37 -4.52 1.81
N ARG A 97 -1.43 -4.13 0.96
CA ARG A 97 -0.45 -5.05 0.35
C ARG A 97 0.93 -4.46 0.50
N HIS A 98 1.93 -5.31 0.71
CA HIS A 98 3.33 -4.88 0.59
C HIS A 98 3.58 -4.45 -0.85
N SER A 99 4.12 -3.23 -1.01
CA SER A 99 4.45 -2.72 -2.33
C SER A 99 5.77 -3.30 -2.79
N LYS A 100 5.83 -3.69 -4.06
CA LYS A 100 7.06 -4.18 -4.71
C LYS A 100 7.85 -3.06 -5.40
N CYS A 101 7.40 -1.82 -5.27
CA CYS A 101 7.99 -0.69 -6.00
C CYS A 101 9.47 -0.44 -5.67
N ARG A 102 9.93 -0.89 -4.48
CA ARG A 102 11.30 -0.67 -4.00
C ARG A 102 12.20 -1.91 -4.11
N ASP A 103 11.64 -3.07 -4.47
CA ASP A 103 12.37 -4.35 -4.46
C ASP A 103 13.55 -4.34 -5.44
N ASP A 104 13.33 -3.87 -6.68
CA ASP A 104 14.36 -3.81 -7.72
C ASP A 104 15.49 -2.85 -7.34
N PHE A 105 15.14 -1.69 -6.79
CA PHE A 105 16.12 -0.73 -6.31
C PHE A 105 17.01 -1.33 -5.21
N LEU A 106 16.41 -2.03 -4.24
CA LEU A 106 17.18 -2.66 -3.15
C LEU A 106 18.08 -3.77 -3.66
N ARG A 107 17.62 -4.56 -4.64
CA ARG A 107 18.45 -5.58 -5.30
C ARG A 107 19.68 -4.94 -5.96
N ARG A 108 19.48 -3.90 -6.78
CA ARG A 108 20.56 -3.17 -7.45
C ARG A 108 21.56 -2.56 -6.48
N VAL A 109 21.10 -1.98 -5.37
CA VAL A 109 21.99 -1.41 -4.35
C VAL A 109 22.90 -2.48 -3.75
N LYS A 110 22.36 -3.68 -3.47
CA LYS A 110 23.15 -4.79 -2.94
C LYS A 110 24.16 -5.34 -3.94
N GLU A 111 23.74 -5.54 -5.19
CA GLU A 111 24.60 -6.01 -6.29
C GLU A 111 25.76 -5.03 -6.53
N ASN A 112 25.46 -3.74 -6.63
CA ASN A 112 26.48 -2.71 -6.82
C ASN A 112 27.43 -2.60 -5.63
N ALA A 113 26.94 -2.76 -4.39
CA ALA A 113 27.78 -2.75 -3.21
C ALA A 113 28.74 -3.95 -3.18
N ALA A 114 28.28 -5.14 -3.58
CA ALA A 114 29.11 -6.33 -3.70
C ALA A 114 30.19 -6.13 -4.77
N ALA A 115 29.81 -5.67 -5.97
CA ALA A 115 30.76 -5.40 -7.05
C ALA A 115 31.82 -4.37 -6.67
N ARG A 116 31.44 -3.28 -5.97
CA ARG A 116 32.39 -2.29 -5.45
C ARG A 116 33.35 -2.88 -4.42
N LYS A 117 32.86 -3.75 -3.53
CA LYS A 117 33.70 -4.42 -2.53
C LYS A 117 34.72 -5.35 -3.19
N GLU A 118 34.29 -6.09 -4.21
CA GLU A 118 35.16 -6.97 -4.99
C GLU A 118 36.21 -6.19 -5.79
N ALA A 119 35.84 -5.07 -6.42
CA ALA A 119 36.77 -4.20 -7.14
C ALA A 119 37.85 -3.65 -6.20
N LYS A 120 37.44 -3.13 -5.02
CA LYS A 120 38.37 -2.63 -4.01
C LYS A 120 39.32 -3.70 -3.48
N ALA A 121 38.85 -4.94 -3.33
CA ALA A 121 39.69 -6.07 -2.92
C ALA A 121 40.73 -6.48 -3.99
N LYS A 122 40.44 -6.25 -5.27
CA LYS A 122 41.34 -6.53 -6.41
C LYS A 122 42.31 -5.38 -6.72
N GLY A 123 42.29 -4.30 -5.94
CA GLY A 123 43.18 -3.14 -6.13
C GLY A 123 42.73 -2.16 -7.21
N GLY A 124 41.49 -2.26 -7.70
CA GLY A 124 40.86 -1.18 -8.46
C GLY A 124 40.32 -0.14 -7.49
N GLU A 125 40.68 1.14 -7.70
CA GLU A 125 40.06 2.27 -6.99
C GLU A 125 38.53 2.32 -7.21
#